data_AF-A0A8T4P8H9-F1
#
_entry.id   AF-A0A8T4P8H9-F1
#
_cell.length_a   1.000
_cell.length_b   1.000
_cell.length_c   1.000
_cell.angle_alpha   90.00
_cell.angle_beta   90.00
_cell.angle_gamma   90.00
#
_symmetry.space_group_name_H-M   'P 1'
#
loop_
_entity.id
_entity.type
_entity.pdbx_description
1 polymer ?
#
loop_
_entity_poly.entity_id
_entity_poly.type
_entity_poly.pdbx_seq_one_letter_code
_entity_poly.pdbx_strand_id
1 'polypeptide(L)' 'MKKKKCFECKKEFEYKPGKFERKYCKSCGSKRKKLWDNQWKLKIEDFDDEDE' A
#
# COMPACT_ATOMS: atom_id res chain seq x y z
N MET A 1 -13.54 -18.70 -4.97
CA MET A 1 -12.40 -17.82 -4.56
C MET A 1 -11.15 -18.28 -5.29
N LYS A 2 -10.21 -17.38 -5.64
CA LYS A 2 -8.95 -17.76 -6.31
C LYS A 2 -7.78 -17.66 -5.33
N LYS A 3 -6.78 -18.53 -5.47
CA LYS A 3 -5.52 -18.48 -4.72
C LYS A 3 -4.42 -17.88 -5.60
N LYS A 4 -3.59 -17.00 -5.03
CA LYS A 4 -2.41 -16.44 -5.70
C LYS A 4 -1.29 -16.23 -4.68
N LYS A 5 -0.04 -16.23 -5.17
CA LYS A 5 1.15 -15.94 -4.37
C LYS A 5 1.36 -14.43 -4.26
N CYS A 6 1.52 -13.93 -3.03
CA CYS A 6 1.85 -12.54 -2.77
C CYS A 6 3.22 -12.21 -3.33
N PHE A 7 3.33 -11.10 -4.07
CA PHE A 7 4.61 -10.70 -4.67
C PHE A 7 5.68 -10.30 -3.64
N GLU A 8 5.29 -9.76 -2.48
CA GLU A 8 6.24 -9.39 -1.41
C GLU A 8 6.64 -10.59 -0.55
N CYS A 9 5.68 -11.15 0.20
CA CYS A 9 5.99 -12.16 1.20
C CYS A 9 6.03 -13.58 0.65
N LYS A 10 5.79 -13.77 -0.66
CA LYS A 10 5.74 -15.08 -1.33
C LYS A 10 4.76 -16.09 -0.70
N LYS A 11 3.85 -15.67 0.18
CA LYS A 11 2.80 -16.51 0.76
C LYS A 11 1.60 -16.59 -0.16
N GLU A 12 0.97 -17.76 -0.22
CA GLU A 12 -0.30 -17.94 -0.91
C GLU A 12 -1.44 -17.30 -0.11
N PHE A 13 -2.35 -16.63 -0.81
CA PHE A 13 -3.52 -16.01 -0.22
C PHE A 13 -4.73 -16.15 -1.12
N GLU A 14 -5.90 -16.22 -0.50
CA GLU A 14 -7.17 -16.23 -1.19
C GLU A 14 -7.63 -14.81 -1.49
N TYR A 15 -8.10 -14.60 -2.71
CA TYR A 15 -8.69 -13.35 -3.15
C TYR A 15 -9.95 -13.59 -3.96
N LYS A 16 -10.88 -12.64 -3.87
CA LYS A 16 -12.02 -12.56 -4.76
C LYS A 16 -11.59 -11.81 -6.02
N PRO A 17 -11.68 -12.42 -7.22
CA PRO A 17 -11.42 -11.70 -8.45
C PRO A 17 -12.45 -10.57 -8.57
N GLY A 18 -11.97 -9.33 -8.60
CA GLY A 18 -12.77 -8.14 -8.86
C GLY A 18 -12.30 -7.45 -10.13
N LYS A 19 -12.74 -6.22 -10.36
CA LYS A 19 -12.32 -5.40 -11.52
C LYS A 19 -10.80 -5.18 -11.59
N PHE A 20 -10.11 -5.26 -10.46
CA PHE A 20 -8.64 -5.17 -10.37
C PHE A 20 -8.05 -6.44 -9.73
N GLU A 21 -7.04 -7.00 -10.37
CA GLU A 21 -6.32 -8.16 -9.85
C GLU A 21 -5.41 -7.77 -8.67
N ARG A 22 -5.56 -8.46 -7.53
CA ARG A 22 -4.71 -8.23 -6.36
C ARG A 22 -3.34 -8.90 -6.56
N LYS A 23 -2.28 -8.09 -6.51
CA LYS A 23 -0.88 -8.56 -6.56
C LYS A 23 -0.30 -8.93 -5.18
N TYR A 24 -0.86 -8.36 -4.11
CA TYR A 24 -0.39 -8.49 -2.73
C TYR A 24 -1.47 -9.11 -1.85
N CYS A 25 -1.03 -9.86 -0.83
CA CYS A 25 -1.94 -10.31 0.22
C CYS A 25 -2.49 -9.12 1.02
N LYS A 26 -3.55 -9.35 1.81
CA LYS A 26 -4.23 -8.30 2.58
C LYS A 26 -3.27 -7.51 3.48
N SER A 27 -2.31 -8.18 4.12
CA SER A 27 -1.33 -7.57 5.01
C SER A 27 -0.34 -6.68 4.27
N CYS A 28 0.32 -7.21 3.22
CA CYS A 28 1.29 -6.45 2.42
C CYS A 28 0.62 -5.27 1.68
N GLY A 29 -0.56 -5.50 1.10
CA GLY A 29 -1.34 -4.45 0.45
C GLY A 29 -1.73 -3.32 1.42
N SER A 30 -2.10 -3.67 2.66
CA SER A 30 -2.44 -2.66 3.69
C SER A 30 -1.20 -1.88 4.14
N LYS A 31 -0.04 -2.54 4.29
CA LYS A 31 1.22 -1.87 4.64
C LYS A 31 1.63 -0.85 3.58
N ARG A 32 1.53 -1.23 2.29
CA ARG A 32 1.80 -0.29 1.19
C ARG A 32 0.81 0.86 1.13
N LYS A 33 -0.48 0.61 1.35
CA LYS A 33 -1.47 1.69 1.38
C LYS A 33 -1.11 2.70 2.47
N LYS A 34 -0.76 2.23 3.68
CA LYS A 34 -0.29 3.10 4.75
C LYS A 34 0.98 3.88 4.37
N LEU A 35 1.97 3.24 3.75
CA LEU A 35 3.18 3.92 3.28
C LEU A 35 2.88 4.99 2.24
N TRP A 36 1.96 4.70 1.31
CA TRP A 36 1.50 5.68 0.32
C TRP A 36 0.80 6.85 1.01
N ASP A 37 -0.20 6.60 1.85
CA ASP A 37 -0.88 7.65 2.64
C ASP A 37 0.10 8.50 3.45
N ASN A 38 1.11 7.88 4.07
CA ASN A 38 2.09 8.61 4.87
C ASN A 38 3.11 9.40 4.04
N GLN A 39 3.38 8.99 2.79
CA GLN A 39 4.26 9.72 1.88
C GLN A 39 3.70 11.11 1.54
N TRP A 40 2.37 11.27 1.54
CA TRP A 40 1.72 12.56 1.27
C TRP A 40 1.60 13.45 2.52
N LYS A 41 1.77 12.91 3.73
CA LYS A 41 1.74 13.69 4.97
C LYS A 41 3.03 14.47 5.24
N LEU A 42 4.16 14.01 4.73
CA LEU A 42 5.49 14.59 5.01
C LEU A 42 5.84 15.84 4.18
N LYS A 43 4.89 16.43 3.46
CA LYS A 43 5.18 17.50 2.49
C LYS A 43 4.54 18.86 2.77
N ILE A 44 3.85 19.00 3.90
CA ILE A 44 3.13 20.24 4.24
C ILE A 44 3.75 20.96 5.45
N GLU A 45 4.44 20.28 6.36
CA GLU A 45 5.02 20.89 7.57
C GLU A 45 6.48 21.35 7.44
N ASP A 46 7.11 21.19 6.27
CA ASP A 46 8.51 21.59 6.03
C ASP A 46 8.61 22.76 5.02
N PHE A 47 7.50 23.48 4.80
CA PHE A 47 7.42 24.58 3.83
C PHE A 47 6.75 25.84 4.42
N ASP A 48 6.89 26.06 5.73
CA ASP A 48 6.36 27.23 6.46
C ASP A 48 7.33 27.65 7.58
N ASP A 49 8.58 28.00 7.22
CA ASP A 49 9.59 28.77 8.00
C ASP A 49 10.85 28.80 7.10
N GLU A 50 11.41 29.88 6.55
CA GLU A 50 11.60 31.25 7.00
C GLU A 50 11.46 32.20 5.77
N ASP A 51 10.51 33.14 5.82
CA ASP A 51 10.60 34.43 5.13
C ASP A 51 10.70 35.48 6.26
N GLU A 52 11.92 35.74 6.73
CA GLU A 52 12.28 36.97 7.48
C GLU A 52 13.73 37.39 7.15
#